data_AF-A0A3P8XS56-F1
#
_entry.id   AF-A0A3P8XS56-F1
#
_cell.length_a   1.000
_cell.length_b   1.000
_cell.length_c   1.000
_cell.angle_alpha   90.00
_cell.angle_beta   90.00
_cell.angle_gamma   90.00
#
_symmetry.space_group_name_H-M   'P 1'
#
loop_
_entity.id
_entity.type
_entity.pdbx_description
1 polymer ?
#
loop_
_entity_poly.entity_id
_entity_poly.type
_entity_poly.pdbx_seq_one_letter_code
_entity_poly.pdbx_strand_id
1 'polypeptide(L)'
;MMSIHNASSFVFLCLANLIVVSAGMDSCESVDEFHSHGTVSDRQRYTHVFKSNLNMSGEKHLLDLDLFKVSCRKLIEAFPLDQVSGNFVRSVKNCIFSVSDPTPLRGPLMLGAVSKEVIEGLLDLDIAFSQSEDFLQYFSGGRLFPGSIPLTHRYGGHQFGYWAGQLGDGRAHLLGEYTSRSGERWELQLKGSGRTPYSRSGDGRAVLRSSVREFLCSEAMHFLGVPTSRAASLIVSEEPVWRDQFYNGTVKKERGAVVLRLAKSWFRIGSLEVLAKAGEQDLLRKLLDFVIEEQFPSVDSNDPDKYLIFFSQVVSETANLIAQWMSVGFAHGVCNTDNFSLLSVTIDYGPFGFMESYNPEFVPNSSDDEGRYSIGSQANVGLFNLEKLLESLTPVLTSKQTQGAHQAAWALQDLASHELYADWVKMYRQRLKRYVQAETETRSINPRYVLRTWMAESAIRKAERNDYSEVALLQQTLSQPYLTQAAAESAGYAARPPGWSVGLKVSCSS
;
A
#
# COMPACT_ATOMS: atom_id res chain seq x y z
N MET A 1 16.74 44.00 -1.20
CA MET A 1 17.89 43.08 -1.05
C MET A 1 18.04 42.70 0.42
N MET A 2 17.16 41.84 0.91
CA MET A 2 17.25 41.19 2.22
C MET A 2 17.22 39.69 1.92
N SER A 3 18.17 38.98 2.53
CA SER A 3 18.84 37.81 1.96
C SER A 3 17.97 36.56 1.77
N ILE A 4 18.18 35.93 0.61
CA ILE A 4 17.63 34.68 0.08
C ILE A 4 18.23 33.42 0.77
N HIS A 5 19.05 33.59 1.82
CA HIS A 5 19.74 32.48 2.50
C HIS A 5 18.95 31.70 3.56
N ASN A 6 17.74 32.12 3.94
CA ASN A 6 16.98 31.44 5.00
C ASN A 6 16.07 30.29 4.52
N ALA A 7 15.68 30.25 3.24
CA ALA A 7 14.80 29.20 2.73
C ALA A 7 15.54 27.88 2.45
N SER A 8 16.78 27.94 1.92
CA SER A 8 17.64 26.77 1.72
C SER A 8 18.02 26.09 3.04
N SER A 9 18.16 26.88 4.11
CA SER A 9 18.42 26.37 5.47
C SER A 9 17.22 25.65 6.07
N PHE A 10 15.99 25.98 5.68
CA PHE A 10 14.76 25.38 6.21
C PHE A 10 14.54 23.96 5.70
N VAL A 11 14.83 23.70 4.42
CA VAL A 11 14.78 22.36 3.80
C VAL A 11 15.91 21.47 4.32
N PHE A 12 17.12 22.03 4.51
CA PHE A 12 18.24 21.32 5.13
C PHE A 12 18.00 21.01 6.61
N LEU A 13 17.37 21.92 7.38
CA LEU A 13 17.01 21.67 8.78
C LEU A 13 15.92 20.61 8.93
N CYS A 14 14.94 20.55 8.02
CA CYS A 14 13.88 19.54 8.08
C CYS A 14 14.46 18.13 7.85
N LEU A 15 15.41 17.97 6.93
CA LEU A 15 16.11 16.70 6.69
C LEU A 15 17.13 16.34 7.79
N ALA A 16 17.73 17.35 8.46
CA ALA A 16 18.70 17.12 9.54
C ALA A 16 18.06 16.89 10.93
N ASN A 17 16.92 17.53 11.23
CA ASN A 17 16.25 17.43 12.53
C ASN A 17 15.44 16.13 12.71
N LEU A 18 15.14 15.41 11.63
CA LEU A 18 14.51 14.08 11.69
C LEU A 18 15.41 12.99 12.31
N ILE A 19 16.70 13.27 12.54
CA ILE A 19 17.66 12.30 13.13
C ILE A 19 17.89 12.53 14.64
N VAL A 20 17.45 13.66 15.23
CA VAL A 20 17.79 14.02 16.62
C VAL A 20 16.67 13.71 17.64
N VAL A 21 15.44 13.43 17.22
CA VAL A 21 14.31 13.24 18.16
C VAL A 21 14.19 11.81 18.73
N SER A 22 15.05 10.85 18.37
CA SER A 22 15.00 9.48 18.94
C SER A 22 15.87 9.24 20.18
N ALA A 23 16.32 10.29 20.88
CA ALA A 23 17.09 10.12 22.11
C ALA A 23 16.66 11.15 23.18
N GLY A 24 15.79 10.70 24.08
CA GLY A 24 15.56 11.36 25.36
C GLY A 24 14.09 11.45 25.75
N MET A 25 13.62 10.46 26.52
CA MET A 25 12.78 10.69 27.70
C MET A 25 12.54 9.36 28.41
N ASP A 26 13.44 9.05 29.36
CA ASP A 26 13.22 8.05 30.40
C ASP A 26 12.70 8.74 31.68
N SER A 27 11.79 8.04 32.34
CA SER A 27 11.44 8.08 33.76
C SER A 27 10.72 9.31 34.36
N CYS A 28 9.46 9.10 34.74
CA CYS A 28 8.98 9.46 36.08
C CYS A 28 7.79 8.57 36.46
N GLU A 29 8.04 7.67 37.41
CA GLU A 29 7.03 6.98 38.20
C GLU A 29 6.44 7.94 39.26
N SER A 30 5.13 7.89 39.46
CA SER A 30 4.56 8.06 40.81
C SER A 30 3.20 7.37 40.89
N VAL A 31 3.14 6.46 41.85
CA VAL A 31 1.99 5.67 42.32
C VAL A 31 1.06 6.57 43.12
N ASP A 32 -0.26 6.39 42.99
CA ASP A 32 -1.19 6.66 44.10
C ASP A 32 -2.38 5.68 44.06
N GLU A 33 -2.53 4.95 45.17
CA GLU A 33 -3.60 4.03 45.50
C GLU A 33 -4.86 4.79 45.95
N PHE A 34 -6.05 4.32 45.59
CA PHE A 34 -7.23 4.48 46.46
C PHE A 34 -8.21 3.31 46.33
N HIS A 35 -8.44 2.63 47.45
CA HIS A 35 -9.48 1.63 47.68
C HIS A 35 -10.87 2.26 47.86
N SER A 36 -11.95 1.55 47.50
CA SER A 36 -13.05 1.22 48.43
C SER A 36 -14.14 0.31 47.83
N HIS A 37 -14.81 -0.38 48.74
CA HIS A 37 -15.68 -1.56 48.65
C HIS A 37 -17.17 -1.31 48.31
N GLY A 38 -17.90 -2.40 47.97
CA GLY A 38 -19.30 -2.64 48.39
C GLY A 38 -20.25 -3.11 47.27
N THR A 39 -20.42 -4.42 47.01
CA THR A 39 -21.46 -5.37 47.51
C THR A 39 -22.90 -5.28 46.92
N VAL A 40 -23.22 -6.25 46.05
CA VAL A 40 -24.36 -7.22 45.99
C VAL A 40 -25.82 -6.78 46.31
N SER A 41 -26.72 -6.94 45.33
CA SER A 41 -27.86 -7.93 45.28
C SER A 41 -28.84 -7.55 44.13
N ASP A 42 -29.07 -8.38 43.11
CA ASP A 42 -29.88 -9.61 43.00
C ASP A 42 -31.36 -9.36 42.61
N ARG A 43 -31.73 -9.67 41.35
CA ARG A 43 -32.91 -10.52 40.99
C ARG A 43 -33.12 -10.68 39.48
N GLN A 44 -33.31 -11.94 39.13
CA GLN A 44 -33.47 -12.59 37.82
C GLN A 44 -34.75 -12.24 37.06
N ARG A 45 -34.69 -12.27 35.72
CA ARG A 45 -35.65 -13.01 34.87
C ARG A 45 -34.93 -13.60 33.64
N TYR A 46 -35.18 -14.89 33.42
CA TYR A 46 -34.60 -15.75 32.40
C TYR A 46 -35.31 -15.62 31.05
N THR A 47 -34.56 -15.60 29.95
CA THR A 47 -34.91 -16.24 28.67
C THR A 47 -33.63 -16.65 27.93
N HIS A 48 -33.63 -17.89 27.42
CA HIS A 48 -32.48 -18.68 26.97
C HIS A 48 -31.58 -18.05 25.89
N VAL A 49 -30.26 -18.01 26.16
CA VAL A 49 -29.20 -17.83 25.16
C VAL A 49 -28.14 -18.91 25.39
N PHE A 50 -27.75 -19.59 24.32
CA PHE A 50 -26.67 -20.58 24.28
C PHE A 50 -25.38 -19.98 24.85
N LYS A 51 -24.84 -20.57 25.93
CA LYS A 51 -23.51 -20.25 26.47
C LYS A 51 -22.50 -21.25 25.95
N SER A 52 -21.60 -20.80 25.06
CA SER A 52 -20.27 -21.37 24.92
C SER A 52 -19.39 -20.79 26.02
N ASN A 53 -18.95 -21.64 26.95
CA ASN A 53 -17.96 -21.29 27.97
C ASN A 53 -16.56 -21.29 27.35
N LEU A 54 -15.89 -20.14 27.31
CA LEU A 54 -14.43 -20.04 27.23
C LEU A 54 -13.97 -18.80 28.04
N ASN A 55 -12.84 -18.98 28.72
CA ASN A 55 -12.37 -18.22 29.87
C ASN A 55 -12.07 -16.73 29.62
N MET A 56 -12.28 -15.94 30.68
CA MET A 56 -11.91 -14.53 30.77
C MET A 56 -10.43 -14.34 31.13
N SER A 57 -9.68 -13.79 30.18
CA SER A 57 -8.51 -12.93 30.42
C SER A 57 -8.21 -12.11 29.16
N GLY A 58 -8.38 -10.77 29.24
CA GLY A 58 -7.78 -9.72 28.39
C GLY A 58 -8.02 -9.76 26.86
N GLU A 59 -8.56 -8.66 26.31
CA GLU A 59 -8.85 -8.41 24.88
C GLU A 59 -10.06 -9.18 24.30
N LYS A 60 -11.25 -8.56 24.41
CA LYS A 60 -12.43 -9.01 23.64
C LYS A 60 -12.26 -8.60 22.19
N HIS A 61 -11.66 -9.47 21.38
CA HIS A 61 -11.76 -9.39 19.92
C HIS A 61 -13.23 -9.53 19.49
N LEU A 62 -13.62 -8.84 18.41
CA LEU A 62 -14.96 -8.97 17.84
C LEU A 62 -15.11 -10.40 17.29
N LEU A 63 -16.01 -11.18 17.90
CA LEU A 63 -16.34 -12.55 17.45
C LEU A 63 -17.50 -12.56 16.44
N ASP A 64 -18.19 -11.43 16.26
CA ASP A 64 -19.40 -11.31 15.45
C ASP A 64 -19.21 -10.28 14.33
N LEU A 65 -19.24 -10.73 13.06
CA LEU A 65 -19.12 -9.86 11.89
C LEU A 65 -20.29 -8.88 11.74
N ASP A 66 -21.45 -9.15 12.35
CA ASP A 66 -22.56 -8.19 12.33
C ASP A 66 -22.22 -6.89 13.07
N LEU A 67 -21.21 -6.95 13.96
CA LEU A 67 -20.65 -5.78 14.64
C LEU A 67 -19.47 -5.14 13.87
N PHE A 68 -18.86 -5.86 12.92
CA PHE A 68 -17.82 -5.31 12.05
C PHE A 68 -18.46 -4.49 10.94
N LYS A 69 -18.48 -3.16 11.13
CA LYS A 69 -19.14 -2.23 10.20
C LYS A 69 -18.11 -1.42 9.44
N VAL A 70 -18.32 -1.32 8.13
CA VAL A 70 -17.59 -0.38 7.28
C VAL A 70 -18.52 0.75 6.84
N SER A 71 -17.95 1.87 6.42
CA SER A 71 -18.71 3.02 5.96
C SER A 71 -18.10 3.61 4.70
N CYS A 72 -18.94 3.83 3.68
CA CYS A 72 -18.57 4.63 2.51
C CYS A 72 -19.12 6.06 2.59
N ARG A 73 -19.74 6.43 3.72
CA ARG A 73 -20.57 7.63 3.86
C ARG A 73 -19.80 8.90 3.54
N LYS A 74 -18.60 9.07 4.09
CA LYS A 74 -17.76 10.27 3.84
C LYS A 74 -17.50 10.48 2.34
N LEU A 75 -17.12 9.42 1.63
CA LEU A 75 -16.84 9.49 0.19
C LEU A 75 -18.10 9.77 -0.63
N ILE A 76 -19.21 9.12 -0.29
CA ILE A 76 -20.49 9.27 -1.01
C ILE A 76 -21.10 10.66 -0.79
N GLU A 77 -21.01 11.21 0.42
CA GLU A 77 -21.50 12.56 0.73
C GLU A 77 -20.57 13.64 0.16
N ALA A 78 -19.25 13.37 0.13
CA ALA A 78 -18.26 14.31 -0.39
C ALA A 78 -18.29 14.42 -1.91
N PHE A 79 -18.61 13.38 -2.67
CA PHE A 79 -18.43 13.39 -4.13
C PHE A 79 -19.68 13.00 -4.92
N PRO A 80 -19.90 13.61 -6.10
CA PRO A 80 -20.88 13.06 -7.03
C PRO A 80 -20.48 11.63 -7.40
N LEU A 81 -21.48 10.74 -7.43
CA LEU A 81 -21.34 9.37 -7.92
C LEU A 81 -21.66 9.30 -9.41
N ASP A 82 -21.14 8.27 -10.09
CA ASP A 82 -21.56 7.97 -11.47
C ASP A 82 -23.09 7.77 -11.53
N GLN A 83 -23.74 8.51 -12.42
CA GLN A 83 -25.18 8.50 -12.62
C GLN A 83 -25.63 7.30 -13.47
N VAL A 84 -24.71 6.64 -14.18
CA VAL A 84 -25.02 5.48 -15.01
C VAL A 84 -25.07 4.23 -14.13
N SER A 85 -26.28 3.70 -13.95
CA SER A 85 -26.48 2.40 -13.33
C SER A 85 -25.98 1.26 -14.22
N GLY A 86 -25.27 0.30 -13.64
CA GLY A 86 -24.85 -0.93 -14.32
C GLY A 86 -23.34 -1.07 -14.49
N ASN A 87 -22.91 -2.32 -14.46
CA ASN A 87 -21.49 -2.69 -14.51
C ASN A 87 -21.09 -3.14 -15.91
N PHE A 88 -20.68 -2.18 -16.73
CA PHE A 88 -20.09 -2.40 -18.05
C PHE A 88 -19.03 -1.32 -18.33
N VAL A 89 -18.04 -1.70 -19.13
CA VAL A 89 -16.88 -0.85 -19.42
C VAL A 89 -17.29 0.40 -20.19
N ARG A 90 -16.88 1.57 -19.72
CA ARG A 90 -17.16 2.87 -20.32
C ARG A 90 -16.16 3.93 -19.88
N SER A 91 -16.16 5.07 -20.57
CA SER A 91 -15.50 6.27 -20.06
C SER A 91 -16.43 6.98 -19.08
N VAL A 92 -16.02 7.12 -17.83
CA VAL A 92 -16.76 7.83 -16.77
C VAL A 92 -16.28 9.28 -16.65
N LYS A 93 -17.15 10.24 -16.34
CA LYS A 93 -16.82 11.67 -16.25
C LYS A 93 -17.60 12.34 -15.12
N ASN A 94 -17.11 13.49 -14.64
CA ASN A 94 -17.78 14.34 -13.65
C ASN A 94 -18.10 13.67 -12.30
N CYS A 95 -17.39 12.59 -11.95
CA CYS A 95 -17.48 11.91 -10.67
C CYS A 95 -16.13 11.31 -10.27
N ILE A 96 -16.00 10.91 -8.99
CA ILE A 96 -14.82 10.21 -8.46
C ILE A 96 -15.05 8.68 -8.42
N PHE A 97 -16.27 8.26 -8.08
CA PHE A 97 -16.59 6.86 -7.88
C PHE A 97 -17.78 6.40 -8.71
N SER A 98 -17.74 5.13 -9.11
CA SER A 98 -18.91 4.38 -9.59
C SER A 98 -19.29 3.35 -8.53
N VAL A 99 -20.58 3.23 -8.22
CA VAL A 99 -21.09 2.14 -7.37
C VAL A 99 -21.14 0.87 -8.21
N SER A 100 -20.48 -0.19 -7.74
CA SER A 100 -20.43 -1.48 -8.43
C SER A 100 -20.18 -2.59 -7.44
N ASP A 101 -21.02 -3.62 -7.45
CA ASP A 101 -20.84 -4.76 -6.56
C ASP A 101 -19.71 -5.69 -7.05
N PRO A 102 -18.93 -6.28 -6.12
CA PRO A 102 -18.04 -7.40 -6.43
C PRO A 102 -18.78 -8.53 -7.14
N THR A 103 -18.09 -9.20 -8.06
CA THR A 103 -18.52 -10.48 -8.61
C THR A 103 -17.81 -11.60 -7.85
N PRO A 104 -18.52 -12.45 -7.09
CA PRO A 104 -17.89 -13.53 -6.34
C PRO A 104 -17.05 -14.45 -7.24
N LEU A 105 -16.00 -15.06 -6.68
CA LEU A 105 -15.26 -16.12 -7.36
C LEU A 105 -16.14 -17.35 -7.57
N ARG A 106 -15.91 -18.10 -8.65
CA ARG A 106 -16.65 -19.33 -8.96
C ARG A 106 -15.99 -20.56 -8.31
N GLY A 107 -16.82 -21.45 -7.80
CA GLY A 107 -16.39 -22.72 -7.21
C GLY A 107 -16.01 -22.60 -5.73
N PRO A 108 -15.47 -23.68 -5.13
CA PRO A 108 -15.07 -23.68 -3.73
C PRO A 108 -14.00 -22.63 -3.45
N LEU A 109 -14.18 -21.89 -2.35
CA LEU A 109 -13.21 -20.93 -1.86
C LEU A 109 -12.22 -21.63 -0.92
N MET A 110 -10.96 -21.19 -0.97
CA MET A 110 -9.90 -21.66 -0.08
C MET A 110 -9.12 -20.48 0.46
N LEU A 111 -8.83 -20.52 1.76
CA LEU A 111 -7.91 -19.57 2.39
C LEU A 111 -6.47 -19.93 2.02
N GLY A 112 -5.84 -19.11 1.19
CA GLY A 112 -4.44 -19.28 0.83
C GLY A 112 -3.47 -18.69 1.86
N ALA A 113 -3.82 -17.55 2.46
CA ALA A 113 -3.06 -16.91 3.54
C ALA A 113 -3.89 -15.87 4.28
N VAL A 114 -3.50 -15.55 5.51
CA VAL A 114 -4.13 -14.51 6.35
C VAL A 114 -3.06 -13.83 7.21
N SER A 115 -3.09 -12.51 7.32
CA SER A 115 -2.18 -11.74 8.19
C SER A 115 -2.80 -11.56 9.57
N LYS A 116 -2.26 -12.26 10.56
CA LYS A 116 -2.74 -12.16 11.95
C LYS A 116 -2.65 -10.72 12.46
N GLU A 117 -1.54 -10.05 12.16
CA GLU A 117 -1.28 -8.67 12.55
C GLU A 117 -2.30 -7.70 11.96
N VAL A 118 -2.78 -7.96 10.74
CA VAL A 118 -3.85 -7.14 10.13
C VAL A 118 -5.22 -7.48 10.72
N ILE A 119 -5.56 -8.76 10.83
CA ILE A 119 -6.86 -9.21 11.33
C ILE A 119 -7.09 -8.77 12.78
N GLU A 120 -6.13 -9.03 13.66
CA GLU A 120 -6.27 -8.69 15.08
C GLU A 120 -5.89 -7.24 15.35
N GLY A 121 -4.78 -6.76 14.76
CA GLY A 121 -4.20 -5.46 15.09
C GLY A 121 -4.84 -4.27 14.38
N LEU A 122 -5.33 -4.43 13.14
CA LEU A 122 -5.92 -3.33 12.38
C LEU A 122 -7.45 -3.43 12.26
N LEU A 123 -7.98 -4.66 12.23
CA LEU A 123 -9.40 -4.93 12.05
C LEU A 123 -10.14 -5.34 13.32
N ASP A 124 -9.42 -5.51 14.44
CA ASP A 124 -10.00 -5.90 15.74
C ASP A 124 -10.79 -7.22 15.75
N LEU A 125 -10.52 -8.08 14.77
CA LEU A 125 -11.17 -9.39 14.61
C LEU A 125 -10.32 -10.48 15.26
N ASP A 126 -10.95 -11.54 15.75
CA ASP A 126 -10.24 -12.74 16.23
C ASP A 126 -9.73 -13.55 15.03
N ILE A 127 -8.44 -13.91 15.02
CA ILE A 127 -7.86 -14.73 13.94
C ILE A 127 -8.55 -16.09 13.78
N ALA A 128 -9.16 -16.63 14.82
CA ALA A 128 -9.93 -17.88 14.77
C ALA A 128 -11.09 -17.80 13.75
N PHE A 129 -11.61 -16.60 13.50
CA PHE A 129 -12.66 -16.37 12.51
C PHE A 129 -12.23 -16.73 11.08
N SER A 130 -10.92 -16.71 10.77
CA SER A 130 -10.36 -17.10 9.48
C SER A 130 -10.70 -18.54 9.04
N GLN A 131 -11.15 -19.40 9.97
CA GLN A 131 -11.52 -20.78 9.71
C GLN A 131 -12.99 -20.95 9.29
N SER A 132 -13.77 -19.87 9.26
CA SER A 132 -15.19 -19.91 8.90
C SER A 132 -15.44 -19.73 7.40
N GLU A 133 -16.53 -20.30 6.91
CA GLU A 133 -17.01 -20.03 5.55
C GLU A 133 -17.38 -18.55 5.38
N ASP A 134 -17.94 -17.93 6.42
CA ASP A 134 -18.29 -16.51 6.37
C ASP A 134 -17.04 -15.65 6.12
N PHE A 135 -15.91 -15.94 6.76
CA PHE A 135 -14.65 -15.24 6.47
C PHE A 135 -14.31 -15.30 4.98
N LEU A 136 -14.38 -16.49 4.37
CA LEU A 136 -14.12 -16.65 2.94
C LEU A 136 -15.08 -15.80 2.09
N GLN A 137 -16.36 -15.76 2.45
CA GLN A 137 -17.36 -15.00 1.71
C GLN A 137 -17.16 -13.48 1.83
N TYR A 138 -16.98 -12.95 3.04
CA TYR A 138 -16.80 -11.50 3.24
C TYR A 138 -15.45 -11.00 2.69
N PHE A 139 -14.38 -11.75 2.88
CA PHE A 139 -13.02 -11.33 2.49
C PHE A 139 -12.71 -11.60 0.99
N SER A 140 -13.64 -12.20 0.25
CA SER A 140 -13.55 -12.36 -1.22
C SER A 140 -14.67 -11.67 -2.01
N GLY A 141 -15.63 -11.04 -1.33
CA GLY A 141 -16.75 -10.32 -1.96
C GLY A 141 -17.94 -11.20 -2.34
N GLY A 142 -18.03 -12.41 -1.78
CA GLY A 142 -19.24 -13.25 -1.79
C GLY A 142 -20.36 -12.70 -0.91
N ARG A 143 -19.99 -11.98 0.15
CA ARG A 143 -20.88 -11.16 0.99
C ARG A 143 -20.25 -9.79 1.24
N LEU A 144 -21.08 -8.80 1.53
CA LEU A 144 -20.64 -7.45 1.84
C LEU A 144 -20.73 -7.19 3.33
N PHE A 145 -19.70 -6.59 3.91
CA PHE A 145 -19.72 -6.17 5.32
C PHE A 145 -20.90 -5.23 5.59
N PRO A 146 -21.52 -5.30 6.77
CA PRO A 146 -22.56 -4.34 7.16
C PRO A 146 -22.11 -2.88 6.95
N GLY A 147 -22.95 -2.09 6.27
CA GLY A 147 -22.66 -0.68 5.94
C GLY A 147 -21.85 -0.44 4.66
N SER A 148 -21.38 -1.51 4.01
CA SER A 148 -20.65 -1.44 2.74
C SER A 148 -21.56 -0.97 1.60
N ILE A 149 -21.07 0.02 0.84
CA ILE A 149 -21.59 0.39 -0.48
C ILE A 149 -20.38 0.33 -1.42
N PRO A 150 -20.16 -0.78 -2.14
CA PRO A 150 -18.95 -0.96 -2.92
C PRO A 150 -18.71 0.13 -3.96
N LEU A 151 -17.56 0.78 -3.88
CA LEU A 151 -17.14 1.85 -4.77
C LEU A 151 -15.97 1.39 -5.64
N THR A 152 -15.93 1.93 -6.86
CA THR A 152 -14.83 1.73 -7.81
C THR A 152 -14.31 3.10 -8.23
N HIS A 153 -13.03 3.36 -8.02
CA HIS A 153 -12.40 4.67 -8.17
C HIS A 153 -12.04 4.96 -9.62
N ARG A 154 -12.43 6.13 -10.12
CA ARG A 154 -11.94 6.71 -11.38
C ARG A 154 -10.62 7.43 -11.15
N TYR A 155 -9.59 7.03 -11.88
CA TYR A 155 -8.34 7.76 -11.98
C TYR A 155 -7.78 7.64 -13.41
N GLY A 156 -6.74 8.40 -13.71
CA GLY A 156 -5.95 8.30 -14.93
C GLY A 156 -4.49 8.07 -14.56
N GLY A 157 -3.57 8.26 -15.50
CA GLY A 157 -2.15 8.23 -15.18
C GLY A 157 -1.24 8.25 -16.39
N HIS A 158 0.01 8.61 -16.16
CA HIS A 158 1.10 8.43 -17.11
C HIS A 158 1.70 7.03 -16.93
N GLN A 159 1.53 6.18 -17.93
CA GLN A 159 2.12 4.83 -17.98
C GLN A 159 3.36 4.87 -18.87
N PHE A 160 4.51 4.45 -18.33
CA PHE A 160 5.80 4.54 -19.02
C PHE A 160 6.13 5.95 -19.55
N GLY A 161 5.66 6.99 -18.85
CA GLY A 161 5.88 8.39 -19.21
C GLY A 161 4.84 9.00 -20.16
N TYR A 162 3.92 8.21 -20.70
CA TYR A 162 2.87 8.67 -21.62
C TYR A 162 1.51 8.69 -20.95
N TRP A 163 0.71 9.72 -21.22
CA TRP A 163 -0.65 9.81 -20.71
C TRP A 163 -1.51 8.66 -21.26
N ALA A 164 -1.99 7.78 -20.38
CA ALA A 164 -2.76 6.59 -20.76
C ALA A 164 -4.28 6.84 -20.80
N GLY A 165 -4.72 8.09 -20.60
CA GLY A 165 -6.14 8.42 -20.52
C GLY A 165 -6.76 7.97 -19.20
N GLN A 166 -8.04 7.59 -19.27
CA GLN A 166 -8.78 7.11 -18.11
C GLN A 166 -8.43 5.64 -17.82
N LEU A 167 -8.03 5.41 -16.57
CA LEU A 167 -7.83 4.12 -15.95
C LEU A 167 -8.98 3.91 -14.94
N GLY A 168 -8.64 3.62 -13.69
CA GLY A 168 -9.59 3.35 -12.63
C GLY A 168 -9.45 1.95 -12.06
N ASP A 169 -10.19 1.67 -11.01
CA ASP A 169 -10.24 0.37 -10.35
C ASP A 169 -10.84 -0.69 -11.28
N GLY A 170 -10.06 -1.19 -12.23
CA GLY A 170 -10.53 -2.12 -13.27
C GLY A 170 -10.79 -3.55 -12.78
N ARG A 171 -10.35 -3.87 -11.56
CA ARG A 171 -10.50 -5.19 -10.93
C ARG A 171 -10.49 -5.08 -9.41
N ALA A 172 -10.87 -3.93 -8.88
CA ALA A 172 -10.82 -3.66 -7.45
C ALA A 172 -12.13 -3.00 -6.99
N HIS A 173 -12.54 -3.30 -5.77
CA HIS A 173 -13.74 -2.74 -5.15
C HIS A 173 -13.41 -2.27 -3.75
N LEU A 174 -13.59 -0.99 -3.48
CA LEU A 174 -13.54 -0.41 -2.14
C LEU A 174 -14.82 -0.79 -1.41
N LEU A 175 -14.70 -1.60 -0.36
CA LEU A 175 -15.84 -2.02 0.47
C LEU A 175 -16.28 -0.93 1.44
N GLY A 176 -15.34 -0.05 1.82
CA GLY A 176 -15.58 1.06 2.72
C GLY A 176 -14.43 1.25 3.71
N GLU A 177 -14.60 2.25 4.57
CA GLU A 177 -13.68 2.57 5.65
C GLU A 177 -14.10 1.83 6.93
N TYR A 178 -13.15 1.13 7.55
CA TYR A 178 -13.26 0.60 8.91
C TYR A 178 -12.55 1.56 9.86
N THR A 179 -13.15 1.83 11.03
CA THR A 179 -12.49 2.56 12.13
C THR A 179 -12.21 1.57 13.25
N SER A 180 -10.93 1.37 13.56
CA SER A 180 -10.50 0.47 14.62
C SER A 180 -10.89 0.99 16.01
N ARG A 181 -10.76 0.12 17.01
CA ARG A 181 -10.95 0.49 18.42
C ARG A 181 -9.96 1.57 18.90
N SER A 182 -8.80 1.70 18.26
CA SER A 182 -7.83 2.78 18.52
C SER A 182 -8.19 4.10 17.82
N GLY A 183 -9.29 4.14 17.06
CA GLY A 183 -9.72 5.31 16.29
C GLY A 183 -9.00 5.47 14.95
N GLU A 184 -8.16 4.51 14.57
CA GLU A 184 -7.49 4.52 13.28
C GLU A 184 -8.44 4.09 12.15
N ARG A 185 -8.40 4.83 11.04
CA ARG A 185 -9.22 4.53 9.87
C ARG A 185 -8.45 3.75 8.81
N TRP A 186 -9.12 2.82 8.14
CA TRP A 186 -8.56 1.97 7.08
C TRP A 186 -9.58 1.74 5.98
N GLU A 187 -9.21 2.04 4.73
CA GLU A 187 -9.99 1.74 3.53
C GLU A 187 -9.75 0.30 3.07
N LEU A 188 -10.80 -0.52 3.09
CA LEU A 188 -10.75 -1.94 2.73
C LEU A 188 -11.07 -2.13 1.24
N GLN A 189 -10.12 -2.68 0.47
CA GLN A 189 -10.29 -2.89 -0.97
C GLN A 189 -10.02 -4.33 -1.37
N LEU A 190 -10.98 -4.97 -2.06
CA LEU A 190 -10.81 -6.29 -2.64
C LEU A 190 -10.20 -6.16 -4.05
N LYS A 191 -9.04 -6.78 -4.31
CA LYS A 191 -8.43 -6.85 -5.64
C LYS A 191 -8.64 -8.23 -6.26
N GLY A 192 -9.08 -8.29 -7.52
CA GLY A 192 -9.48 -9.50 -8.24
C GLY A 192 -10.98 -9.83 -8.15
N SER A 193 -11.76 -8.91 -7.60
CA SER A 193 -13.15 -9.10 -7.17
C SER A 193 -14.19 -8.85 -8.26
N GLY A 194 -13.81 -8.86 -9.54
CA GLY A 194 -14.73 -8.78 -10.68
C GLY A 194 -14.55 -7.54 -11.54
N ARG A 195 -15.32 -7.48 -12.63
CA ARG A 195 -15.28 -6.36 -13.58
C ARG A 195 -15.89 -5.11 -12.96
N THR A 196 -15.51 -3.97 -13.51
CA THR A 196 -16.00 -2.64 -13.15
C THR A 196 -16.15 -1.82 -14.44
N PRO A 197 -16.73 -0.60 -14.37
CA PRO A 197 -16.71 0.33 -15.50
C PRO A 197 -15.31 0.64 -16.05
N TYR A 198 -14.26 0.41 -15.25
CA TYR A 198 -12.86 0.73 -15.53
C TYR A 198 -12.03 -0.48 -16.00
N SER A 199 -12.64 -1.67 -16.17
CA SER A 199 -11.88 -2.88 -16.54
C SER A 199 -11.18 -2.82 -17.90
N ARG A 200 -11.54 -1.87 -18.78
CA ARG A 200 -11.04 -1.80 -20.17
C ARG A 200 -11.23 -3.16 -20.86
N SER A 201 -10.17 -3.76 -21.40
CA SER A 201 -10.17 -5.11 -21.98
C SER A 201 -9.99 -6.24 -20.96
N GLY A 202 -9.75 -5.92 -19.69
CA GLY A 202 -9.53 -6.89 -18.62
C GLY A 202 -10.80 -7.61 -18.16
N ASP A 203 -10.61 -8.78 -17.56
CA ASP A 203 -11.68 -9.64 -17.05
C ASP A 203 -12.08 -9.34 -15.59
N GLY A 204 -11.44 -8.38 -14.94
CA GLY A 204 -11.72 -8.01 -13.55
C GLY A 204 -11.15 -8.98 -12.50
N ARG A 205 -10.36 -9.98 -12.91
CA ARG A 205 -9.78 -10.99 -12.01
C ARG A 205 -8.31 -10.76 -11.72
N ALA A 206 -7.88 -11.30 -10.58
CA ALA A 206 -6.48 -11.51 -10.24
C ALA A 206 -6.20 -13.01 -10.18
N VAL A 207 -4.93 -13.38 -10.38
CA VAL A 207 -4.48 -14.77 -10.41
C VAL A 207 -3.65 -15.10 -9.19
N LEU A 208 -3.66 -16.38 -8.78
CA LEU A 208 -2.95 -16.89 -7.61
C LEU A 208 -1.51 -16.37 -7.50
N ARG A 209 -0.71 -16.46 -8.58
CA ARG A 209 0.70 -16.03 -8.56
C ARG A 209 0.87 -14.57 -8.12
N SER A 210 0.02 -13.69 -8.64
CA SER A 210 0.13 -12.25 -8.39
C SER A 210 -0.39 -11.90 -7.01
N SER A 211 -1.44 -12.60 -6.58
CA SER A 211 -2.06 -12.40 -5.28
C SER A 211 -1.14 -12.90 -4.14
N VAL A 212 -0.41 -14.00 -4.33
CA VAL A 212 0.64 -14.46 -3.40
C VAL A 212 1.75 -13.41 -3.27
N ARG A 213 2.25 -12.89 -4.40
CA ARG A 213 3.32 -11.88 -4.42
C ARG A 213 2.90 -10.60 -3.70
N GLU A 214 1.71 -10.09 -4.00
CA GLU A 214 1.18 -8.88 -3.40
C GLU A 214 0.94 -9.05 -1.90
N PHE A 215 0.35 -10.17 -1.49
CA PHE A 215 0.14 -10.49 -0.07
C PHE A 215 1.48 -10.51 0.70
N LEU A 216 2.46 -11.28 0.23
CA LEU A 216 3.75 -11.41 0.91
C LEU A 216 4.55 -10.10 0.89
N CYS A 217 4.56 -9.36 -0.22
CA CYS A 217 5.38 -8.15 -0.32
C CYS A 217 4.81 -6.97 0.47
N SER A 218 3.47 -6.86 0.54
CA SER A 218 2.82 -5.84 1.35
C SER A 218 3.27 -5.96 2.81
N GLU A 219 3.18 -7.17 3.37
CA GLU A 219 3.57 -7.40 4.76
C GLU A 219 5.09 -7.35 4.96
N ALA A 220 5.89 -7.87 4.02
CA ALA A 220 7.35 -7.78 4.11
C ALA A 220 7.85 -6.33 4.15
N MET A 221 7.27 -5.44 3.35
CA MET A 221 7.62 -4.02 3.35
C MET A 221 7.24 -3.35 4.67
N HIS A 222 6.09 -3.71 5.26
CA HIS A 222 5.69 -3.22 6.57
C HIS A 222 6.71 -3.58 7.65
N PHE A 223 7.13 -4.85 7.72
CA PHE A 223 8.10 -5.31 8.72
C PHE A 223 9.55 -4.87 8.44
N LEU A 224 9.86 -4.44 7.22
CA LEU A 224 11.09 -3.71 6.90
C LEU A 224 11.03 -2.23 7.30
N GLY A 225 9.90 -1.76 7.84
CA GLY A 225 9.70 -0.36 8.23
C GLY A 225 9.41 0.57 7.06
N VAL A 226 9.08 0.04 5.88
CA VAL A 226 8.77 0.85 4.69
C VAL A 226 7.26 1.10 4.60
N PRO A 227 6.80 2.38 4.47
CA PRO A 227 5.38 2.70 4.33
C PRO A 227 4.75 1.95 3.15
N THR A 228 3.62 1.28 3.41
CA THR A 228 2.97 0.40 2.45
C THR A 228 1.49 0.16 2.75
N SER A 229 0.71 -0.18 1.71
CA SER A 229 -0.57 -0.87 1.88
C SER A 229 -0.38 -2.22 2.57
N ARG A 230 -1.39 -2.65 3.33
CA ARG A 230 -1.39 -3.91 4.08
C ARG A 230 -2.23 -4.97 3.38
N ALA A 231 -1.95 -6.24 3.63
CA ALA A 231 -2.71 -7.35 3.06
C ALA A 231 -3.30 -8.23 4.16
N ALA A 232 -4.64 -8.24 4.28
CA ALA A 232 -5.36 -8.99 5.30
C ALA A 232 -5.47 -10.47 4.96
N SER A 233 -5.83 -10.79 3.71
CA SER A 233 -6.07 -12.18 3.31
C SER A 233 -5.83 -12.41 1.82
N LEU A 234 -5.58 -13.68 1.50
CA LEU A 234 -5.53 -14.24 0.16
C LEU A 234 -6.56 -15.36 0.07
N ILE A 235 -7.60 -15.19 -0.75
CA ILE A 235 -8.62 -16.21 -1.00
C ILE A 235 -8.52 -16.67 -2.46
N VAL A 236 -8.59 -17.97 -2.66
CA VAL A 236 -8.35 -18.62 -3.95
C VAL A 236 -9.55 -19.49 -4.31
N SER A 237 -9.81 -19.64 -5.60
CA SER A 237 -10.83 -20.56 -6.13
C SER A 237 -10.27 -21.36 -7.31
N GLU A 238 -11.03 -22.36 -7.75
CA GLU A 238 -10.76 -23.09 -8.99
C GLU A 238 -11.25 -22.37 -10.26
N GLU A 239 -11.75 -21.12 -10.14
CA GLU A 239 -12.14 -20.31 -11.30
C GLU A 239 -10.97 -20.18 -12.29
N PRO A 240 -11.12 -20.64 -13.54
CA PRO A 240 -10.07 -20.52 -14.54
C PRO A 240 -9.95 -19.07 -15.01
N VAL A 241 -8.74 -18.52 -14.93
CA VAL A 241 -8.41 -17.17 -15.38
C VAL A 241 -7.29 -17.27 -16.42
N TRP A 242 -7.49 -16.71 -17.60
CA TRP A 242 -6.55 -16.83 -18.71
C TRP A 242 -5.59 -15.64 -18.73
N ARG A 243 -4.29 -15.90 -18.73
CA ARG A 243 -3.26 -14.86 -18.74
C ARG A 243 -2.17 -15.18 -19.74
N ASP A 244 -1.77 -14.19 -20.51
CA ASP A 244 -0.47 -14.18 -21.18
C ASP A 244 0.52 -13.52 -20.24
N GLN A 245 1.17 -14.33 -19.41
CA GLN A 245 2.04 -13.82 -18.35
C GLN A 245 3.10 -12.86 -18.88
N PHE A 246 3.69 -13.11 -20.05
CA PHE A 246 4.83 -12.33 -20.56
C PHE A 246 4.48 -11.50 -21.80
N TYR A 247 3.20 -11.33 -22.12
CA TYR A 247 2.72 -10.59 -23.31
C TYR A 247 3.38 -11.06 -24.62
N ASN A 248 3.62 -12.36 -24.75
CA ASN A 248 4.33 -12.96 -25.89
C ASN A 248 3.43 -13.85 -26.77
N GLY A 249 2.11 -13.79 -26.55
CA GLY A 249 1.09 -14.61 -27.19
C GLY A 249 0.82 -15.96 -26.51
N THR A 250 1.57 -16.32 -25.45
CA THR A 250 1.43 -17.63 -24.78
C THR A 250 0.45 -17.55 -23.62
N VAL A 251 -0.84 -17.70 -23.93
CA VAL A 251 -1.89 -17.71 -22.91
C VAL A 251 -1.87 -19.02 -22.11
N LYS A 252 -1.85 -18.90 -20.79
CA LYS A 252 -1.96 -20.01 -19.84
C LYS A 252 -3.20 -19.83 -18.97
N LYS A 253 -3.73 -20.97 -18.53
CA LYS A 253 -4.79 -21.02 -17.52
C LYS A 253 -4.14 -20.94 -16.14
N GLU A 254 -4.58 -19.99 -15.34
CA GLU A 254 -4.23 -19.79 -13.94
C GLU A 254 -5.49 -19.86 -13.06
N ARG A 255 -5.31 -19.94 -11.74
CA ARG A 255 -6.41 -19.97 -10.76
C ARG A 255 -6.77 -18.55 -10.31
N GLY A 256 -8.06 -18.24 -10.25
CA GLY A 256 -8.57 -16.97 -9.77
C GLY A 256 -8.38 -16.79 -8.26
N ALA A 257 -7.97 -15.59 -7.85
CA ALA A 257 -7.77 -15.23 -6.45
C ALA A 257 -8.21 -13.80 -6.16
N VAL A 258 -8.55 -13.53 -4.90
CA VAL A 258 -8.85 -12.21 -4.35
C VAL A 258 -7.92 -11.91 -3.18
N VAL A 259 -7.40 -10.68 -3.13
CA VAL A 259 -6.66 -10.17 -1.97
C VAL A 259 -7.49 -9.07 -1.32
N LEU A 260 -7.73 -9.16 -0.01
CA LEU A 260 -8.22 -8.02 0.76
C LEU A 260 -7.04 -7.16 1.17
N ARG A 261 -6.98 -5.94 0.65
CA ARG A 261 -5.93 -4.95 0.91
C ARG A 261 -6.47 -3.79 1.75
N LEU A 262 -5.61 -3.19 2.56
CA LEU A 262 -5.93 -2.04 3.39
C LEU A 262 -4.93 -0.91 3.13
N ALA A 263 -5.43 0.33 3.11
CA ALA A 263 -4.61 1.53 3.11
C ALA A 263 -5.34 2.63 3.90
N LYS A 264 -4.62 3.67 4.34
CA LYS A 264 -5.26 4.87 4.91
C LYS A 264 -6.07 5.64 3.85
N SER A 265 -5.62 5.58 2.60
CA SER A 265 -6.29 6.16 1.44
C SER A 265 -5.78 5.48 0.15
N TRP A 266 -6.70 5.24 -0.79
CA TRP A 266 -6.38 4.76 -2.14
C TRP A 266 -6.24 5.88 -3.19
N PHE A 267 -6.23 7.16 -2.77
CA PHE A 267 -5.97 8.27 -3.68
C PHE A 267 -4.52 8.30 -4.17
N ARG A 268 -4.38 8.55 -5.48
CA ARG A 268 -3.13 8.51 -6.23
C ARG A 268 -2.88 9.85 -6.90
N ILE A 269 -1.66 10.09 -7.39
CA ILE A 269 -1.40 11.22 -8.29
C ILE A 269 -2.38 11.17 -9.49
N GLY A 270 -2.57 9.98 -10.06
CA GLY A 270 -3.53 9.74 -11.14
C GLY A 270 -4.99 10.13 -10.85
N SER A 271 -5.40 10.19 -9.58
CA SER A 271 -6.74 10.63 -9.16
C SER A 271 -6.95 12.12 -9.40
N LEU A 272 -5.89 12.93 -9.25
CA LEU A 272 -5.92 14.36 -9.54
C LEU A 272 -5.72 14.63 -11.02
N GLU A 273 -4.80 13.89 -11.67
CA GLU A 273 -4.49 14.07 -13.09
C GLU A 273 -5.71 13.90 -14.00
N VAL A 274 -6.58 12.91 -13.73
CA VAL A 274 -7.77 12.69 -14.58
C VAL A 274 -8.73 13.87 -14.56
N LEU A 275 -8.88 14.52 -13.40
CA LEU A 275 -9.77 15.68 -13.23
C LEU A 275 -9.15 16.91 -13.90
N ALA A 276 -7.85 17.14 -13.69
CA ALA A 276 -7.10 18.22 -14.33
C ALA A 276 -7.15 18.11 -15.87
N LYS A 277 -6.88 16.92 -16.42
CA LYS A 277 -6.92 16.68 -17.88
C LYS A 277 -8.33 16.74 -18.46
N ALA A 278 -9.36 16.42 -17.68
CA ALA A 278 -10.76 16.54 -18.09
C ALA A 278 -11.31 17.97 -17.98
N GLY A 279 -10.57 18.90 -17.36
CA GLY A 279 -11.03 20.27 -17.09
C GLY A 279 -12.06 20.35 -15.95
N GLU A 280 -12.16 19.33 -15.11
CA GLU A 280 -13.14 19.23 -14.01
C GLU A 280 -12.63 19.97 -12.75
N GLN A 281 -12.35 21.28 -12.87
CA GLN A 281 -11.63 22.07 -11.86
C GLN A 281 -12.32 22.14 -10.49
N ASP A 282 -13.64 22.27 -10.45
CA ASP A 282 -14.38 22.30 -9.19
C ASP A 282 -14.30 20.96 -8.44
N LEU A 283 -14.38 19.86 -9.18
CA LEU A 283 -14.26 18.52 -8.60
C LEU A 283 -12.82 18.24 -8.18
N LEU A 284 -11.83 18.71 -8.93
CA LEU A 284 -10.42 18.68 -8.55
C LEU A 284 -10.17 19.42 -7.24
N ARG A 285 -10.69 20.65 -7.11
CA ARG A 285 -10.59 21.45 -5.88
C ARG A 285 -11.23 20.72 -4.70
N LYS A 286 -12.44 20.18 -4.91
CA LYS A 286 -13.17 19.42 -3.89
C LYS A 286 -12.40 18.17 -3.43
N LEU A 287 -11.84 17.41 -4.36
CA LEU A 287 -11.03 16.23 -4.03
C LEU A 287 -9.76 16.61 -3.26
N LEU A 288 -9.08 17.66 -3.69
CA LEU A 288 -7.86 18.13 -3.03
C LEU A 288 -8.14 18.61 -1.60
N ASP A 289 -9.19 19.42 -1.41
CA ASP A 289 -9.63 19.87 -0.08
C ASP A 289 -9.98 18.69 0.83
N PHE A 290 -10.74 17.71 0.32
CA PHE A 290 -11.08 16.50 1.06
C PHE A 290 -9.86 15.69 1.47
N VAL A 291 -8.90 15.48 0.56
CA VAL A 291 -7.67 14.72 0.87
C VAL A 291 -6.85 15.44 1.93
N ILE A 292 -6.70 16.77 1.84
CA ILE A 292 -5.96 17.56 2.82
C ILE A 292 -6.63 17.48 4.20
N GLU A 293 -7.95 17.71 4.26
CA GLU A 293 -8.71 17.66 5.52
C GLU A 293 -8.63 16.29 6.20
N GLU A 294 -8.77 15.21 5.42
CA GLU A 294 -8.87 13.85 5.98
C GLU A 294 -7.52 13.20 6.29
N GLN A 295 -6.47 13.52 5.53
CA GLN A 295 -5.21 12.78 5.52
C GLN A 295 -3.99 13.63 5.89
N PHE A 296 -4.10 14.96 5.89
CA PHE A 296 -3.01 15.89 6.21
C PHE A 296 -3.42 16.83 7.36
N PRO A 297 -3.69 16.31 8.57
CA PRO A 297 -4.20 17.10 9.70
C PRO A 297 -3.21 18.18 10.18
N SER A 298 -1.94 18.11 9.79
CA SER A 298 -0.93 19.14 10.00
C SER A 298 -1.10 20.38 9.12
N VAL A 299 -1.92 20.30 8.07
CA VAL A 299 -2.19 21.39 7.14
C VAL A 299 -3.49 22.09 7.55
N ASP A 300 -3.39 23.36 7.94
CA ASP A 300 -4.58 24.16 8.23
C ASP A 300 -5.40 24.36 6.95
N SER A 301 -6.65 23.89 6.97
CA SER A 301 -7.58 23.97 5.84
C SER A 301 -7.95 25.41 5.45
N ASN A 302 -7.71 26.38 6.35
CA ASN A 302 -7.90 27.80 6.12
C ASN A 302 -6.64 28.53 5.63
N ASP A 303 -5.49 27.85 5.60
CA ASP A 303 -4.25 28.45 5.13
C ASP A 303 -4.37 28.77 3.63
N PRO A 304 -4.13 30.02 3.18
CA PRO A 304 -4.19 30.38 1.77
C PRO A 304 -3.18 29.62 0.92
N ASP A 305 -2.10 29.10 1.51
CA ASP A 305 -1.03 28.34 0.87
C ASP A 305 -1.15 26.80 1.14
N LYS A 306 -2.28 26.30 1.67
CA LYS A 306 -2.50 24.88 2.01
C LYS A 306 -2.13 23.88 0.90
N TYR A 307 -2.39 24.20 -0.37
CA TYR A 307 -2.05 23.33 -1.49
C TYR A 307 -0.54 23.21 -1.72
N LEU A 308 0.21 24.28 -1.42
CA LEU A 308 1.67 24.25 -1.47
C LEU A 308 2.25 23.47 -0.30
N ILE A 309 1.67 23.61 0.90
CA ILE A 309 2.09 22.86 2.08
C ILE A 309 1.84 21.36 1.85
N PHE A 310 0.65 20.99 1.37
CA PHE A 310 0.32 19.63 0.94
C PHE A 310 1.34 19.12 -0.10
N PHE A 311 1.57 19.86 -1.18
CA PHE A 311 2.51 19.46 -2.22
C PHE A 311 3.93 19.24 -1.67
N SER A 312 4.41 20.15 -0.83
CA SER A 312 5.72 20.06 -0.17
C SER A 312 5.84 18.82 0.73
N GLN A 313 4.77 18.48 1.46
CA GLN A 313 4.73 17.30 2.30
C GLN A 313 4.76 16.01 1.44
N VAL A 314 3.93 15.92 0.39
CA VAL A 314 3.93 14.76 -0.52
C VAL A 314 5.29 14.58 -1.20
N VAL A 315 5.93 15.67 -1.64
CA VAL A 315 7.29 15.67 -2.18
C VAL A 315 8.29 15.05 -1.19
N SER A 316 8.28 15.55 0.05
CA SER A 316 9.24 15.13 1.09
C SER A 316 9.05 13.67 1.47
N GLU A 317 7.80 13.25 1.65
CA GLU A 317 7.46 11.87 2.02
C GLU A 317 7.71 10.88 0.87
N THR A 318 7.44 11.27 -0.39
CA THR A 318 7.75 10.44 -1.57
C THR A 318 9.26 10.27 -1.74
N ALA A 319 10.05 11.33 -1.53
CA ALA A 319 11.51 11.23 -1.54
C ALA A 319 12.03 10.28 -0.46
N ASN A 320 11.47 10.36 0.76
CA ASN A 320 11.78 9.44 1.85
C ASN A 320 11.40 7.98 1.51
N LEU A 321 10.21 7.75 0.94
CA LEU A 321 9.77 6.43 0.50
C LEU A 321 10.74 5.80 -0.50
N ILE A 322 11.15 6.57 -1.53
CA ILE A 322 12.08 6.09 -2.55
C ILE A 322 13.46 5.80 -1.94
N ALA A 323 13.94 6.64 -1.02
CA ALA A 323 15.18 6.38 -0.30
C ALA A 323 15.13 5.05 0.47
N GLN A 324 13.99 4.77 1.12
CA GLN A 324 13.76 3.49 1.82
C GLN A 324 13.67 2.30 0.86
N TRP A 325 13.01 2.44 -0.29
CA TRP A 325 13.04 1.42 -1.34
C TRP A 325 14.46 1.07 -1.75
N MET A 326 15.26 2.11 -2.05
CA MET A 326 16.64 1.93 -2.48
C MET A 326 17.52 1.32 -1.37
N SER A 327 17.30 1.68 -0.09
CA SER A 327 18.10 1.17 1.02
C SER A 327 17.92 -0.32 1.28
N VAL A 328 16.72 -0.87 1.03
CA VAL A 328 16.44 -2.31 1.14
C VAL A 328 16.62 -3.07 -0.19
N GLY A 329 17.07 -2.38 -1.24
CA GLY A 329 17.26 -2.97 -2.56
C GLY A 329 15.97 -3.30 -3.31
N PHE A 330 14.85 -2.63 -2.98
CA PHE A 330 13.55 -2.84 -3.61
C PHE A 330 13.42 -2.01 -4.89
N ALA A 331 13.06 -2.69 -5.97
CA ALA A 331 12.63 -2.09 -7.23
C ALA A 331 11.13 -2.37 -7.45
N HIS A 332 10.31 -1.32 -7.61
CA HIS A 332 8.86 -1.43 -7.77
C HIS A 332 8.45 -2.03 -9.13
N GLY A 333 9.19 -1.69 -10.18
CA GLY A 333 9.01 -2.19 -11.55
C GLY A 333 7.89 -1.55 -12.38
N VAL A 334 7.00 -0.76 -11.77
CA VAL A 334 5.90 -0.03 -12.47
C VAL A 334 5.59 1.27 -11.74
N CYS A 335 6.52 2.22 -11.80
CA CYS A 335 6.39 3.53 -11.16
C CYS A 335 5.58 4.52 -12.01
N ASN A 336 4.40 4.10 -12.49
CA ASN A 336 3.45 4.98 -13.15
C ASN A 336 2.82 5.95 -12.13
N THR A 337 2.30 7.10 -12.57
CA THR A 337 1.66 8.06 -11.65
C THR A 337 0.37 7.51 -11.01
N ASP A 338 -0.31 6.57 -11.66
CA ASP A 338 -1.45 5.85 -11.07
C ASP A 338 -1.05 4.90 -9.93
N ASN A 339 0.24 4.55 -9.79
CA ASN A 339 0.74 3.71 -8.69
C ASN A 339 1.45 4.52 -7.58
N PHE A 340 1.42 5.85 -7.64
CA PHE A 340 1.98 6.72 -6.60
C PHE A 340 0.84 7.21 -5.71
N SER A 341 0.80 6.71 -4.47
CA SER A 341 -0.14 7.16 -3.44
C SER A 341 0.13 8.62 -3.09
N LEU A 342 -0.94 9.40 -2.87
CA LEU A 342 -0.79 10.76 -2.32
C LEU A 342 -0.24 10.76 -0.89
N LEU A 343 -0.35 9.65 -0.16
CA LEU A 343 0.18 9.49 1.20
C LEU A 343 1.60 8.91 1.21
N SER A 344 2.26 8.82 0.06
CA SER A 344 3.63 8.31 -0.06
C SER A 344 3.83 6.93 0.58
N VAL A 345 2.85 6.03 0.39
CA VAL A 345 2.94 4.61 0.75
C VAL A 345 3.09 3.74 -0.50
N THR A 346 3.81 2.63 -0.38
CA THR A 346 3.94 1.63 -1.45
C THR A 346 2.59 0.96 -1.73
N ILE A 347 2.14 0.95 -2.98
CA ILE A 347 0.89 0.33 -3.41
C ILE A 347 1.07 -0.43 -4.73
N ASP A 348 0.12 -1.31 -5.07
CA ASP A 348 0.06 -1.98 -6.38
C ASP A 348 1.31 -2.81 -6.74
N TYR A 349 1.62 -3.77 -5.88
CA TYR A 349 2.64 -4.79 -6.10
C TYR A 349 2.35 -5.68 -7.32
N GLY A 350 3.03 -5.40 -8.43
CA GLY A 350 3.03 -6.23 -9.63
C GLY A 350 4.40 -6.88 -9.83
N PRO A 351 5.17 -6.44 -10.85
CA PRO A 351 6.48 -6.96 -11.16
C PRO A 351 7.61 -6.29 -10.37
N PHE A 352 7.47 -6.23 -9.06
CA PHE A 352 8.54 -5.79 -8.17
C PHE A 352 9.65 -6.84 -8.04
N GLY A 353 10.80 -6.43 -7.52
CA GLY A 353 11.86 -7.34 -7.11
C GLY A 353 12.79 -6.73 -6.07
N PHE A 354 13.31 -7.57 -5.17
CA PHE A 354 14.44 -7.23 -4.32
C PHE A 354 15.73 -7.66 -5.02
N MET A 355 16.66 -6.72 -5.13
CA MET A 355 17.95 -6.92 -5.78
C MET A 355 18.78 -7.99 -5.06
N GLU A 356 19.16 -9.04 -5.77
CA GLU A 356 19.88 -10.18 -5.17
C GLU A 356 21.39 -9.93 -5.11
N SER A 357 21.98 -9.63 -6.27
CA SER A 357 23.33 -9.12 -6.42
C SER A 357 23.23 -7.65 -6.76
N TYR A 358 24.09 -6.82 -6.16
CA TYR A 358 24.08 -5.39 -6.43
C TYR A 358 24.25 -5.11 -7.93
N ASN A 359 23.23 -4.50 -8.52
CA ASN A 359 23.18 -4.07 -9.91
C ASN A 359 22.33 -2.78 -9.97
N PRO A 360 22.93 -1.61 -10.20
CA PRO A 360 22.19 -0.34 -10.30
C PRO A 360 21.21 -0.31 -11.48
N GLU A 361 21.43 -1.16 -12.49
CA GLU A 361 20.57 -1.33 -13.66
C GLU A 361 19.56 -2.47 -13.48
N PHE A 362 19.30 -2.92 -12.25
CA PHE A 362 18.35 -3.99 -12.00
C PHE A 362 16.93 -3.56 -12.38
N VAL A 363 16.34 -4.27 -13.34
CA VAL A 363 14.96 -4.10 -13.79
C VAL A 363 14.17 -5.36 -13.43
N PRO A 364 13.21 -5.29 -12.48
CA PRO A 364 12.44 -6.47 -12.09
C PRO A 364 11.31 -6.80 -13.08
N ASN A 365 10.86 -5.81 -13.85
CA ASN A 365 9.75 -5.94 -14.77
C ASN A 365 10.23 -6.39 -16.15
N SER A 366 9.85 -7.60 -16.55
CA SER A 366 10.21 -8.17 -17.85
C SER A 366 9.55 -7.49 -19.05
N SER A 367 8.60 -6.58 -18.83
CA SER A 367 7.99 -5.74 -19.87
C SER A 367 8.60 -4.32 -19.95
N ASP A 368 9.59 -4.01 -19.12
CA ASP A 368 10.31 -2.74 -19.12
C ASP A 368 11.65 -2.88 -19.85
N ASP A 369 11.58 -3.08 -21.18
CA ASP A 369 12.75 -3.34 -22.02
C ASP A 369 13.74 -2.15 -22.05
N GLU A 370 13.25 -0.92 -21.82
CA GLU A 370 14.06 0.29 -21.75
C GLU A 370 14.64 0.55 -20.35
N GLY A 371 14.25 -0.25 -19.35
CA GLY A 371 14.70 -0.08 -17.96
C GLY A 371 14.28 1.24 -17.33
N ARG A 372 13.14 1.81 -17.74
CA ARG A 372 12.61 3.07 -17.21
C ARG A 372 12.44 3.01 -15.70
N TYR A 373 12.03 1.85 -15.18
CA TYR A 373 11.75 1.59 -13.77
C TYR A 373 12.82 0.72 -13.11
N SER A 374 14.06 0.78 -13.61
CA SER A 374 15.22 0.20 -12.93
C SER A 374 15.39 0.76 -11.52
N ILE A 375 16.07 0.02 -10.65
CA ILE A 375 16.35 0.47 -9.28
C ILE A 375 17.11 1.81 -9.25
N GLY A 376 18.05 2.02 -10.17
CA GLY A 376 18.81 3.26 -10.31
C GLY A 376 17.97 4.45 -10.80
N SER A 377 16.88 4.18 -11.54
CA SER A 377 16.00 5.22 -12.09
C SER A 377 14.85 5.65 -11.17
N GLN A 378 14.60 4.95 -10.06
CA GLN A 378 13.41 5.22 -9.21
C GLN A 378 13.35 6.66 -8.68
N ALA A 379 14.49 7.27 -8.36
CA ALA A 379 14.55 8.67 -7.92
C ALA A 379 14.13 9.65 -9.04
N ASN A 380 14.67 9.47 -10.24
CA ASN A 380 14.32 10.30 -11.41
C ASN A 380 12.85 10.13 -11.80
N VAL A 381 12.33 8.90 -11.71
CA VAL A 381 10.91 8.65 -11.98
C VAL A 381 10.02 9.24 -10.88
N GLY A 382 10.45 9.19 -9.62
CA GLY A 382 9.76 9.87 -8.52
C GLY A 382 9.66 11.37 -8.77
N LEU A 383 10.75 12.02 -9.18
CA LEU A 383 10.75 13.42 -9.57
C LEU A 383 9.76 13.69 -10.72
N PHE A 384 9.81 12.89 -11.79
CA PHE A 384 8.85 13.00 -12.91
C PHE A 384 7.39 12.89 -12.42
N ASN A 385 7.09 11.96 -11.52
CA ASN A 385 5.74 11.79 -10.99
C ASN A 385 5.31 12.98 -10.13
N LEU A 386 6.22 13.57 -9.34
CA LEU A 386 5.95 14.78 -8.56
C LEU A 386 5.77 16.02 -9.45
N GLU A 387 6.47 16.10 -10.57
CA GLU A 387 6.21 17.13 -11.59
C GLU A 387 4.80 16.96 -12.20
N LYS A 388 4.35 15.73 -12.44
CA LYS A 388 2.97 15.45 -12.88
C LYS A 388 1.92 15.77 -11.82
N LEU A 389 2.22 15.54 -10.56
CA LEU A 389 1.39 16.03 -9.45
C LEU A 389 1.27 17.55 -9.52
N LEU A 390 2.37 18.29 -9.63
CA LEU A 390 2.35 19.75 -9.73
C LEU A 390 1.55 20.25 -10.95
N GLU A 391 1.75 19.63 -12.12
CA GLU A 391 0.95 19.91 -13.32
C GLU A 391 -0.55 19.74 -13.06
N SER A 392 -0.93 18.70 -12.31
CA SER A 392 -2.34 18.44 -11.96
C SER A 392 -2.94 19.45 -10.98
N LEU A 393 -2.12 20.07 -10.12
CA LEU A 393 -2.55 21.10 -9.17
C LEU A 393 -2.70 22.47 -9.82
N THR A 394 -1.91 22.75 -10.88
CA THR A 394 -1.83 24.07 -11.53
C THR A 394 -3.20 24.72 -11.83
N PRO A 395 -4.24 24.00 -12.31
CA PRO A 395 -5.55 24.61 -12.58
C PRO A 395 -6.25 25.22 -11.35
N VAL A 396 -5.90 24.79 -10.13
CA VAL A 396 -6.54 25.26 -8.89
C VAL A 396 -5.66 26.18 -8.05
N LEU A 397 -4.38 26.33 -8.41
CA LEU A 397 -3.43 27.24 -7.76
C LEU A 397 -3.67 28.69 -8.20
N THR A 398 -3.48 29.63 -7.27
CA THR A 398 -3.37 31.06 -7.60
C THR A 398 -2.04 31.36 -8.31
N SER A 399 -1.92 32.52 -8.95
CA SER A 399 -0.64 32.94 -9.59
C SER A 399 0.53 32.99 -8.60
N LYS A 400 0.28 33.47 -7.37
CA LYS A 400 1.28 33.48 -6.28
C LYS A 400 1.71 32.07 -5.93
N GLN A 401 0.75 31.17 -5.76
CA GLN A 401 1.04 29.77 -5.43
C GLN A 401 1.77 29.05 -6.56
N THR A 402 1.39 29.30 -7.81
CA THR A 402 2.04 28.71 -8.99
C THR A 402 3.52 29.08 -9.01
N GLN A 403 3.85 30.35 -8.76
CA GLN A 403 5.25 30.80 -8.66
C GLN A 403 5.99 30.14 -7.49
N GLY A 404 5.34 30.04 -6.32
CA GLY A 404 5.89 29.36 -5.14
C GLY A 404 6.10 27.86 -5.34
N ALA A 405 5.23 27.18 -6.09
CA ALA A 405 5.33 25.76 -6.36
C ALA A 405 6.50 25.44 -7.30
N HIS A 406 6.72 26.27 -8.32
CA HIS A 406 7.93 26.19 -9.15
C HIS A 406 9.20 26.44 -8.32
N GLN A 407 9.14 27.35 -7.34
CA GLN A 407 10.19 27.56 -6.34
C GLN A 407 10.25 26.50 -5.22
N ALA A 408 9.36 25.51 -5.18
CA ALA A 408 9.53 24.33 -4.31
C ALA A 408 10.11 23.17 -5.12
N ALA A 409 9.68 23.04 -6.39
CA ALA A 409 10.16 22.02 -7.32
C ALA A 409 11.64 22.22 -7.73
N TRP A 410 12.13 23.47 -7.85
CA TRP A 410 13.56 23.70 -8.14
C TRP A 410 14.50 23.13 -7.07
N ALA A 411 14.09 23.06 -5.80
CA ALA A 411 14.94 22.55 -4.73
C ALA A 411 15.24 21.05 -4.91
N LEU A 412 14.31 20.30 -5.51
CA LEU A 412 14.53 18.90 -5.89
C LEU A 412 15.48 18.79 -7.08
N GLN A 413 15.35 19.66 -8.07
CA GLN A 413 16.24 19.70 -9.23
C GLN A 413 17.65 20.15 -8.83
N ASP A 414 17.78 21.16 -7.97
CA ASP A 414 19.05 21.63 -7.41
C ASP A 414 19.70 20.56 -6.55
N LEU A 415 18.96 19.84 -5.70
CA LEU A 415 19.51 18.73 -4.92
C LEU A 415 20.05 17.60 -5.81
N ALA A 416 19.28 17.21 -6.84
CA ALA A 416 19.67 16.17 -7.78
C ALA A 416 20.85 16.59 -8.69
N SER A 417 20.97 17.89 -8.96
CA SER A 417 22.03 18.47 -9.81
C SER A 417 23.21 19.04 -9.03
N HIS A 418 23.16 19.03 -7.70
CA HIS A 418 24.19 19.60 -6.85
C HIS A 418 25.51 18.85 -7.04
N GLU A 419 26.60 19.57 -7.27
CA GLU A 419 27.94 18.98 -7.53
C GLU A 419 28.39 18.03 -6.41
N LEU A 420 28.00 18.33 -5.16
CA LEU A 420 28.28 17.52 -3.99
C LEU A 420 27.29 16.38 -3.75
N TYR A 421 26.22 16.21 -4.54
CA TYR A 421 25.26 15.12 -4.34
C TYR A 421 25.94 13.76 -4.50
N ALA A 422 26.80 13.61 -5.51
CA ALA A 422 27.61 12.41 -5.71
C ALA A 422 28.57 12.17 -4.52
N ASP A 423 29.14 13.24 -3.97
CA ASP A 423 30.02 13.17 -2.80
C ASP A 423 29.25 12.87 -1.50
N TRP A 424 28.03 13.37 -1.34
CA TRP A 424 27.14 13.03 -0.24
C TRP A 424 26.74 11.55 -0.31
N VAL A 425 26.34 11.06 -1.49
CA VAL A 425 26.07 9.63 -1.70
C VAL A 425 27.32 8.81 -1.41
N LYS A 426 28.51 9.28 -1.80
CA LYS A 426 29.80 8.63 -1.52
C LYS A 426 30.15 8.66 -0.02
N MET A 427 29.91 9.76 0.68
CA MET A 427 30.11 9.90 2.13
C MET A 427 29.11 9.06 2.91
N TYR A 428 27.85 9.00 2.48
CA TYR A 428 26.84 8.12 3.03
C TYR A 428 27.22 6.65 2.83
N ARG A 429 27.66 6.27 1.62
CA ARG A 429 28.23 4.93 1.34
C ARG A 429 29.47 4.64 2.20
N GLN A 430 30.34 5.62 2.45
CA GLN A 430 31.50 5.47 3.34
C GLN A 430 31.11 5.36 4.82
N ARG A 431 30.08 6.10 5.26
CA ARG A 431 29.47 5.96 6.59
C ARG A 431 28.91 4.55 6.77
N LEU A 432 28.19 4.04 5.78
CA LEU A 432 27.70 2.65 5.77
C LEU A 432 28.85 1.64 5.87
N LYS A 433 29.99 1.89 5.20
CA LYS A 433 31.20 1.05 5.31
C LYS A 433 31.87 1.10 6.69
N ARG A 434 31.87 2.25 7.37
CA ARG A 434 32.42 2.39 8.74
C ARG A 434 31.54 1.72 9.79
N TYR A 435 30.22 1.64 9.55
CA TYR A 435 29.28 0.91 10.41
C TYR A 435 29.48 -0.63 10.40
N VAL A 436 30.16 -1.18 9.39
CA VAL A 436 30.47 -2.63 9.30
C VAL A 436 31.45 -3.09 10.39
N GLN A 437 32.15 -2.19 11.09
CA GLN A 437 33.09 -2.54 12.16
C GLN A 437 32.46 -2.64 13.57
N ALA A 438 31.16 -2.33 13.73
CA ALA A 438 30.43 -2.48 14.99
C ALA A 438 29.39 -3.63 14.85
N GLU A 439 29.83 -4.86 15.09
CA GLU A 439 29.01 -6.09 14.90
C GLU A 439 27.80 -6.22 15.85
N THR A 440 27.73 -5.41 16.91
CA THR A 440 26.69 -5.53 17.95
C THR A 440 25.47 -4.62 17.75
N GLU A 441 25.60 -3.47 17.05
CA GLU A 441 24.48 -2.53 16.81
C GLU A 441 23.82 -2.71 15.42
N THR A 442 24.39 -3.52 14.53
CA THR A 442 24.01 -3.59 13.10
C THR A 442 22.90 -4.59 12.75
N ARG A 443 22.51 -5.48 13.69
CA ARG A 443 21.47 -6.49 13.43
C ARG A 443 20.06 -5.91 13.31
N SER A 444 19.79 -4.75 13.90
CA SER A 444 18.47 -4.11 13.88
C SER A 444 18.19 -3.26 12.63
N ILE A 445 19.20 -3.02 11.79
CA ILE A 445 19.09 -2.10 10.63
C ILE A 445 19.22 -2.85 9.29
N ASN A 446 20.05 -3.91 9.22
CA ASN A 446 20.25 -4.68 7.99
C ASN A 446 19.41 -5.96 8.03
N PRO A 447 18.41 -6.12 7.14
CA PRO A 447 17.58 -7.32 7.14
C PRO A 447 18.41 -8.54 6.76
N ARG A 448 18.22 -9.64 7.50
CA ARG A 448 18.70 -10.97 7.13
C ARG A 448 17.88 -11.56 5.99
N TYR A 449 16.57 -11.29 5.99
CA TYR A 449 15.62 -11.80 5.00
C TYR A 449 14.92 -10.67 4.25
N VAL A 450 14.89 -10.78 2.92
CA VAL A 450 14.05 -9.97 2.04
C VAL A 450 13.31 -10.92 1.09
N LEU A 451 12.15 -10.53 0.58
CA LEU A 451 11.35 -11.37 -0.31
C LEU A 451 11.97 -11.45 -1.71
N ARG A 452 13.00 -12.28 -1.86
CA ARG A 452 13.66 -12.51 -3.16
C ARG A 452 12.69 -13.13 -4.16
N THR A 453 12.91 -12.87 -5.45
CA THR A 453 12.04 -13.36 -6.52
C THR A 453 11.85 -14.88 -6.49
N TRP A 454 12.94 -15.63 -6.24
CA TRP A 454 12.88 -17.09 -6.16
C TRP A 454 12.07 -17.60 -4.96
N MET A 455 12.07 -16.87 -3.84
CA MET A 455 11.31 -17.24 -2.63
C MET A 455 9.81 -17.15 -2.94
N ALA A 456 9.38 -16.03 -3.54
CA ALA A 456 8.00 -15.86 -3.98
C ALA A 456 7.59 -16.93 -5.01
N GLU A 457 8.45 -17.21 -6.01
CA GLU A 457 8.21 -18.23 -7.03
C GLU A 457 8.09 -19.65 -6.41
N SER A 458 8.93 -19.98 -5.43
CA SER A 458 8.86 -21.25 -4.70
C SER A 458 7.51 -21.42 -4.01
N ALA A 459 7.06 -20.37 -3.32
CA ALA A 459 5.76 -20.35 -2.66
C ALA A 459 4.59 -20.44 -3.65
N ILE A 460 4.68 -19.76 -4.81
CA ILE A 460 3.67 -19.85 -5.88
C ILE A 460 3.56 -21.28 -6.39
N ARG A 461 4.68 -21.94 -6.72
CA ARG A 461 4.67 -23.31 -7.27
C ARG A 461 4.06 -24.33 -6.32
N LYS A 462 4.22 -24.14 -5.01
CA LYS A 462 3.55 -24.96 -3.99
C LYS A 462 2.07 -24.60 -3.88
N ALA A 463 1.73 -23.32 -3.85
CA ALA A 463 0.35 -22.85 -3.78
C ALA A 463 -0.51 -23.30 -4.98
N GLU A 464 0.08 -23.40 -6.18
CA GLU A 464 -0.56 -23.98 -7.37
C GLU A 464 -1.00 -25.44 -7.18
N ARG A 465 -0.39 -26.15 -6.23
CA ARG A 465 -0.72 -27.53 -5.85
C ARG A 465 -1.53 -27.60 -4.55
N ASN A 466 -2.12 -26.48 -4.13
CA ASN A 466 -2.84 -26.32 -2.86
C ASN A 466 -1.99 -26.56 -1.60
N ASP A 467 -0.66 -26.42 -1.72
CA ASP A 467 0.24 -26.41 -0.57
C ASP A 467 0.67 -24.96 -0.26
N TYR A 468 0.09 -24.39 0.79
CA TYR A 468 0.37 -23.03 1.24
C TYR A 468 1.43 -22.97 2.35
N SER A 469 2.09 -24.09 2.68
CA SER A 469 3.08 -24.16 3.77
C SER A 469 4.24 -23.18 3.56
N GLU A 470 4.68 -22.97 2.32
CA GLU A 470 5.78 -22.07 2.02
C GLU A 470 5.35 -20.60 2.07
N VAL A 471 4.09 -20.29 1.72
CA VAL A 471 3.52 -18.95 1.92
C VAL A 471 3.51 -18.61 3.40
N ALA A 472 3.04 -19.54 4.25
CA ALA A 472 3.02 -19.37 5.70
C ALA A 472 4.44 -19.22 6.29
N LEU A 473 5.39 -20.04 5.86
CA LEU A 473 6.78 -19.95 6.31
C LEU A 473 7.43 -18.61 5.90
N LEU A 474 7.17 -18.13 4.69
CA LEU A 474 7.66 -16.82 4.25
C LEU A 474 7.03 -15.68 5.03
N GLN A 475 5.72 -15.74 5.28
CA GLN A 475 5.04 -14.74 6.09
C GLN A 475 5.66 -14.66 7.49
N GLN A 476 5.87 -15.79 8.16
CA GLN A 476 6.55 -15.84 9.47
C GLN A 476 7.99 -15.33 9.38
N THR A 477 8.73 -15.72 8.34
CA THR A 477 10.13 -15.29 8.17
C THR A 477 10.21 -13.78 8.01
N LEU A 478 9.35 -13.22 7.16
CA LEU A 478 9.36 -11.81 6.77
C LEU A 478 8.71 -10.90 7.83
N SER A 479 8.02 -11.45 8.83
CA SER A 479 7.55 -10.66 9.99
C SER A 479 8.66 -10.32 10.98
N GLN A 480 9.80 -11.01 10.90
CA GLN A 480 10.99 -10.74 11.69
C GLN A 480 12.24 -10.75 10.81
N PRO A 481 12.34 -9.83 9.83
CA PRO A 481 13.35 -9.91 8.78
C PRO A 481 14.78 -9.68 9.28
N TYR A 482 14.93 -9.14 10.49
CA TYR A 482 16.22 -8.86 11.15
C TYR A 482 16.70 -9.99 12.07
N LEU A 483 15.82 -10.92 12.46
CA LEU A 483 16.13 -11.99 13.41
C LEU A 483 16.42 -13.28 12.67
N THR A 484 17.54 -13.94 12.98
CA THR A 484 17.86 -15.26 12.44
C THR A 484 16.86 -16.30 12.92
N GLN A 485 16.28 -17.06 11.98
CA GLN A 485 15.25 -18.06 12.26
C GLN A 485 15.69 -19.43 11.74
N ALA A 486 15.71 -20.46 12.60
CA ALA A 486 16.22 -21.78 12.24
C ALA A 486 15.49 -22.42 11.05
N ALA A 487 14.16 -22.24 10.95
CA ALA A 487 13.37 -22.73 9.83
C ALA A 487 13.71 -22.01 8.51
N ALA A 488 13.92 -20.69 8.54
CA ALA A 488 14.31 -19.90 7.37
C ALA A 488 15.74 -20.23 6.89
N GLU A 489 16.68 -20.44 7.82
CA GLU A 489 18.03 -20.89 7.48
C GLU A 489 18.02 -22.29 6.85
N SER A 490 17.20 -23.20 7.39
CA SER A 490 17.03 -24.55 6.84
C SER A 490 16.40 -24.54 5.44
N ALA A 491 15.49 -23.61 5.18
CA ALA A 491 14.90 -23.37 3.86
C ALA A 491 15.85 -22.63 2.89
N GLY A 492 17.00 -22.15 3.36
CA GLY A 492 17.99 -21.44 2.56
C GLY A 492 17.62 -19.99 2.23
N TYR A 493 16.70 -19.35 2.95
CA TYR A 493 16.24 -17.99 2.65
C TYR A 493 17.30 -16.90 2.83
N ALA A 494 18.32 -17.15 3.67
CA ALA A 494 19.50 -16.28 3.79
C ALA A 494 20.59 -16.61 2.75
N ALA A 495 20.47 -17.72 2.01
CA ALA A 495 21.49 -18.16 1.08
C ALA A 495 21.44 -17.39 -0.25
N ARG A 496 22.44 -17.65 -1.10
CA ARG A 496 22.40 -17.19 -2.49
C ARG A 496 21.21 -17.84 -3.21
N PRO A 497 20.66 -17.18 -4.23
CA PRO A 497 19.60 -17.73 -5.06
C PRO A 497 20.00 -19.13 -5.60
N PRO A 498 19.08 -20.10 -5.59
CA PRO A 498 19.37 -21.44 -6.07
C PRO A 498 19.58 -21.45 -7.60
N GLY A 499 20.36 -22.40 -8.12
CA GLY A 499 20.69 -22.43 -9.56
C GLY A 499 19.49 -22.50 -10.50
N TRP A 500 18.35 -23.06 -10.07
CA TRP A 500 17.13 -23.12 -10.86
C TRP A 500 16.43 -21.77 -11.02
N SER A 501 16.73 -20.78 -10.15
CA SER A 501 16.07 -19.48 -10.18
C SER A 501 16.73 -18.48 -11.12
N VAL A 502 17.86 -18.86 -11.75
CA VAL A 502 18.55 -18.02 -12.73
C VAL A 502 17.61 -17.74 -13.91
N GLY A 503 17.41 -16.46 -14.21
CA GLY A 503 16.57 -16.02 -15.33
C GLY A 503 15.06 -16.01 -15.05
N LEU A 504 14.63 -16.15 -13.79
CA LEU A 504 13.22 -15.93 -13.44
C LEU A 504 12.78 -14.52 -13.86
N LYS A 505 11.73 -14.47 -14.68
CA LYS A 505 11.11 -13.23 -15.13
C LYS A 505 9.83 -12.99 -14.35
N VAL A 506 9.55 -11.72 -14.12
CA VAL A 506 8.35 -11.28 -13.45
C VAL A 506 7.60 -10.29 -14.34
N SER A 507 6.29 -10.39 -14.34
CA SER A 507 5.40 -9.52 -15.10
C SER A 507 4.17 -9.14 -14.29
N CYS A 508 3.44 -8.13 -14.78
CA CYS A 508 2.15 -7.74 -14.25
C CYS A 508 1.13 -8.90 -14.32
N SER A 509 0.05 -8.77 -13.57
CA SER A 509 -1.07 -9.72 -13.52
C SER A 509 -2.23 -9.37 -14.47
N SER A 510 -2.06 -8.30 -15.26
CA SER A 510 -3.06 -7.70 -16.13
C SER A 510 -3.48 -8.61 -17.27
#